data_AF-A0A2T2N2L6-F1
#
_entry.id   AF-A0A2T2N2L6-F1
#
_cell.length_a   1.000
_cell.length_b   1.000
_cell.length_c   1.000
_cell.angle_alpha   90.00
_cell.angle_beta   90.00
_cell.angle_gamma   90.00
#
_symmetry.space_group_name_H-M   'P 1'
#
loop_
_entity.id
_entity.type
_entity.pdbx_description
1 polymer ?
#
loop_
_entity_poly.entity_id
_entity_poly.type
_entity_poly.pdbx_seq_one_letter_code
_entity_poly.pdbx_strand_id
1 'polypeptide(L)'
;MRSFVIPLWLAAFISFVIPTLACKQRFYNYQKEFANCNEGLMPGVKGRAERECASFRQAFVDLSAQANSQLGHSITSELKLVGEVLPDDNPNCIYYQCQVVAWRYREWQTEMNHRALPDFNGWTLKDRWYGKTVDCD
;
A
#
# COMPACT_ATOMS: atom_id res chain seq x y z
N MET A 1 45.10 -7.08 27.15
CA MET A 1 43.75 -6.63 26.76
C MET A 1 43.91 -5.70 25.56
N ARG A 2 43.44 -6.09 24.38
CA ARG A 2 43.70 -5.37 23.12
C ARG A 2 42.51 -4.46 22.84
N SER A 3 42.64 -3.17 23.15
CA SER A 3 41.57 -2.19 22.95
C SER A 3 41.37 -1.95 21.45
N PHE A 4 40.21 -2.36 20.93
CA PHE A 4 39.74 -1.97 19.60
C PHE A 4 39.33 -0.51 19.65
N VAL A 5 40.26 0.40 19.34
CA VAL A 5 39.95 1.81 19.13
C VAL A 5 39.37 1.94 17.73
N ILE A 6 38.04 1.83 17.62
CA ILE A 6 37.35 2.25 16.40
C ILE A 6 37.60 3.76 16.26
N PRO A 7 38.17 4.25 15.15
CA PRO A 7 38.41 5.66 14.98
C PRO A 7 37.08 6.43 14.99
N LEU A 8 36.97 7.48 15.80
CA LEU A 8 35.75 8.31 15.92
C LEU A 8 35.24 8.84 14.56
N TRP A 9 36.13 9.02 13.59
CA TRP A 9 35.77 9.45 12.24
C TRP A 9 35.04 8.36 11.44
N LEU A 10 35.31 7.08 11.70
CA LEU A 10 34.62 5.96 11.08
C LEU A 10 33.18 5.86 11.62
N ALA A 11 32.98 6.10 12.92
CA ALA A 11 31.66 6.20 13.52
C ALA A 11 30.87 7.40 12.97
N ALA A 12 31.51 8.55 12.79
CA ALA A 12 30.90 9.72 12.16
C ALA A 12 30.54 9.46 10.68
N PHE A 13 31.37 8.71 9.93
CA PHE A 13 31.07 8.29 8.57
C PHE A 13 29.90 7.30 8.52
N ILE A 14 29.82 6.34 9.43
CA ILE A 14 28.69 5.40 9.53
C ILE A 14 27.40 6.16 9.86
N SER A 15 27.44 7.17 10.73
CA SER A 15 26.27 8.01 11.04
C SER A 15 25.86 8.98 9.92
N PHE A 16 26.78 9.34 9.01
CA PHE A 16 26.50 10.21 7.86
C PHE A 16 26.18 9.44 6.56
N VAL A 17 26.65 8.19 6.44
CA VAL A 17 26.55 7.34 5.22
C VAL A 17 25.60 6.17 5.42
N ILE A 18 25.10 5.91 6.63
CA ILE A 18 23.79 5.30 6.80
C ILE A 18 22.82 6.47 6.79
N PRO A 19 22.28 6.92 5.64
CA PRO A 19 20.91 7.34 5.72
C PRO A 19 20.23 6.11 6.31
N THR A 20 19.65 6.25 7.50
CA THR A 20 18.46 5.50 7.82
C THR A 20 17.53 5.82 6.66
N LEU A 21 17.62 5.02 5.58
CA LEU A 21 16.97 5.32 4.32
C LEU A 21 15.51 5.43 4.72
N ALA A 22 14.95 6.64 4.69
CA ALA A 22 13.75 6.89 5.45
C ALA A 22 12.58 6.29 4.66
N CYS A 23 12.04 5.16 5.09
CA CYS A 23 10.90 4.56 4.44
C CYS A 23 9.67 5.46 4.63
N LYS A 24 8.74 5.46 3.68
CA LYS A 24 7.40 6.04 3.89
C LYS A 24 6.33 4.99 3.82
N GLN A 25 5.20 5.27 4.44
CA GLN A 25 3.99 4.54 4.10
C GLN A 25 3.51 4.98 2.72
N ARG A 26 3.06 4.03 1.90
CA ARG A 26 2.39 4.31 0.64
C ARG A 26 1.04 3.62 0.63
N PHE A 27 -0.01 4.39 0.39
CA PHE A 27 -1.39 3.92 0.37
C PHE A 27 -1.89 3.80 -1.07
N TYR A 28 -2.68 2.77 -1.31
CA TYR A 28 -3.39 2.55 -2.57
C TYR A 28 -4.85 2.23 -2.25
N ASN A 29 -5.75 3.13 -2.65
CA ASN A 29 -7.19 2.93 -2.48
C ASN A 29 -7.82 2.43 -3.76
N TYR A 30 -8.42 1.25 -3.66
CA TYR A 30 -9.26 0.68 -4.69
C TYR A 30 -10.71 0.76 -4.25
N GLN A 31 -11.59 1.10 -5.18
CA GLN A 31 -13.03 1.16 -4.95
C GLN A 31 -13.78 0.24 -5.90
N LYS A 32 -14.80 -0.43 -5.36
CA LYS A 32 -15.76 -1.22 -6.11
C LYS A 32 -17.13 -0.62 -5.91
N GLU A 33 -17.72 -0.16 -7.01
CA GLU A 33 -18.97 0.59 -7.01
C GLU A 33 -20.12 -0.31 -7.47
N PHE A 34 -21.30 -0.08 -6.93
CA PHE A 34 -22.52 -0.82 -7.26
C PHE A 34 -23.58 0.16 -7.72
N ALA A 35 -24.12 -0.06 -8.93
CA ALA A 35 -25.23 0.73 -9.46
C ALA A 35 -26.48 0.61 -8.59
N ASN A 36 -26.77 -0.59 -8.11
CA ASN A 36 -27.92 -0.87 -7.26
C ASN A 36 -27.51 -1.03 -5.78
N CYS A 37 -28.04 -0.16 -4.91
CA CYS A 37 -27.79 -0.21 -3.47
C CYS A 37 -28.18 -1.56 -2.86
N ASN A 38 -29.28 -2.16 -3.32
CA ASN A 38 -29.76 -3.43 -2.78
C ASN A 38 -28.82 -4.58 -3.11
N GLU A 39 -28.21 -4.56 -4.30
CA GLU A 39 -27.21 -5.56 -4.70
C GLU A 39 -25.96 -5.44 -3.83
N GLY A 40 -25.41 -4.23 -3.68
CA GLY A 40 -24.20 -4.03 -2.89
C GLY A 40 -24.38 -4.24 -1.38
N LEU A 41 -25.61 -4.24 -0.86
CA LEU A 41 -25.92 -4.53 0.55
C LEU A 41 -26.31 -5.99 0.81
N MET A 42 -26.33 -6.85 -0.22
CA MET A 42 -26.65 -8.26 -0.01
C MET A 42 -25.64 -8.92 0.96
N PRO A 43 -26.06 -9.81 1.88
CA PRO A 43 -25.19 -10.39 2.91
C PRO A 43 -23.92 -11.07 2.36
N GLY A 44 -24.00 -11.64 1.15
CA GLY A 44 -22.87 -12.32 0.51
C GLY A 44 -21.85 -11.39 -0.16
N VAL A 45 -22.21 -10.13 -0.44
CA VAL A 45 -21.34 -9.18 -1.16
C VAL A 45 -20.21 -8.69 -0.26
N LYS A 46 -20.52 -8.35 1.00
CA LYS A 46 -19.49 -7.94 1.97
C LYS A 46 -18.43 -9.00 2.17
N GLY A 47 -18.83 -10.23 2.49
CA GLY A 47 -17.87 -11.32 2.70
C GLY A 47 -17.07 -11.67 1.44
N ARG A 48 -17.64 -11.45 0.24
CA ARG A 48 -16.89 -11.57 -1.01
C ARG A 48 -15.87 -10.45 -1.17
N ALA A 49 -16.27 -9.19 -0.95
CA ALA A 49 -15.39 -8.03 -1.04
C ALA A 49 -14.23 -8.10 -0.04
N GLU A 50 -14.46 -8.60 1.17
CA GLU A 50 -13.40 -8.84 2.16
C GLU A 50 -12.38 -9.87 1.66
N ARG A 51 -12.82 -10.99 1.09
CA ARG A 51 -11.93 -12.01 0.52
C ARG A 51 -11.17 -11.50 -0.71
N GLU A 52 -11.84 -10.77 -1.60
CA GLU A 52 -11.21 -10.12 -2.74
C GLU A 52 -10.13 -9.15 -2.26
N CYS A 53 -10.45 -8.25 -1.32
CA CYS A 53 -9.50 -7.28 -0.78
C CYS A 53 -8.31 -7.93 -0.07
N ALA A 54 -8.51 -9.03 0.66
CA ALA A 54 -7.42 -9.77 1.29
C ALA A 54 -6.40 -10.32 0.27
N SER A 55 -6.84 -10.66 -0.94
CA SER A 55 -5.96 -11.13 -2.02
C SER A 55 -5.07 -10.04 -2.62
N PHE A 56 -5.42 -8.76 -2.44
CA PHE A 56 -4.67 -7.65 -3.06
C PHE A 56 -3.24 -7.58 -2.52
N ARG A 57 -3.05 -7.95 -1.24
CA ARG A 57 -1.73 -8.03 -0.62
C ARG A 57 -0.74 -8.82 -1.46
N GLN A 58 -1.12 -10.02 -1.93
CA GLN A 58 -0.19 -10.89 -2.63
C GLN A 58 0.28 -10.28 -3.94
N ALA A 59 -0.63 -9.69 -4.73
CA ALA A 59 -0.28 -9.02 -5.97
C ALA A 59 0.70 -7.85 -5.77
N PHE A 60 0.57 -7.10 -4.67
CA PHE A 60 1.50 -6.04 -4.32
C PHE A 60 2.85 -6.56 -3.78
N VAL A 61 2.86 -7.69 -3.06
CA VAL A 61 4.09 -8.38 -2.66
C VAL A 61 4.87 -8.85 -3.89
N ASP A 62 4.18 -9.46 -4.85
CA ASP A 62 4.79 -9.95 -6.09
C ASP A 62 5.31 -8.79 -6.94
N LEU A 63 4.58 -7.68 -7.00
CA LEU A 63 5.03 -6.45 -7.66
C LEU A 63 6.27 -5.85 -6.98
N SER A 64 6.31 -5.87 -5.64
CA SER A 64 7.46 -5.42 -4.85
C SER A 64 8.71 -6.23 -5.19
N ALA A 65 8.58 -7.56 -5.27
CA ALA A 65 9.68 -8.45 -5.62
C ALA A 65 10.25 -8.16 -7.01
N GLN A 66 9.40 -7.76 -7.97
CA GLN A 66 9.82 -7.39 -9.33
C GLN A 66 10.43 -5.99 -9.42
N ALA A 67 10.24 -5.15 -8.40
CA ALA A 67 10.68 -3.75 -8.35
C ALA A 67 11.75 -3.53 -7.27
N ASN A 68 12.69 -4.47 -7.12
CA ASN A 68 13.80 -4.39 -6.15
C ASN A 68 13.35 -4.11 -4.71
N SER A 69 12.17 -4.63 -4.34
CA SER A 69 11.51 -4.42 -3.05
C SER A 69 11.22 -2.94 -2.74
N GLN A 70 10.92 -2.13 -3.76
CA GLN A 70 10.58 -0.71 -3.58
C GLN A 70 9.33 -0.51 -2.72
N LEU A 71 8.32 -1.37 -2.83
CA LEU A 71 7.13 -1.32 -1.98
C LEU A 71 7.39 -1.89 -0.56
N GLY A 72 8.59 -2.38 -0.30
CA GLY A 72 8.94 -3.11 0.92
C GLY A 72 8.35 -4.51 0.96
N HIS A 73 8.64 -5.24 2.05
CA HIS A 73 8.07 -6.57 2.31
C HIS A 73 6.83 -6.53 3.20
N SER A 74 6.69 -5.46 3.99
CA SER A 74 5.54 -5.26 4.87
C SER A 74 4.42 -4.56 4.10
N ILE A 75 3.49 -5.38 3.57
CA ILE A 75 2.33 -4.93 2.82
C ILE A 75 1.08 -5.54 3.43
N THR A 76 0.07 -4.72 3.71
CA THR A 76 -1.24 -5.15 4.21
C THR A 76 -2.35 -4.70 3.27
N SER A 77 -3.45 -5.44 3.22
CA SER A 77 -4.65 -5.02 2.51
C SER A 77 -5.87 -5.25 3.39
N GLU A 78 -6.72 -4.24 3.49
CA GLU A 78 -7.89 -4.25 4.37
C GLU A 78 -9.07 -3.50 3.74
N LEU A 79 -10.27 -4.04 3.97
CA LEU A 79 -11.50 -3.35 3.59
C LEU A 79 -11.77 -2.24 4.61
N LYS A 80 -11.76 -0.98 4.16
CA LYS A 80 -11.91 0.19 5.04
C LYS A 80 -13.33 0.75 5.05
N LEU A 81 -13.97 0.83 3.89
CA LEU A 81 -15.33 1.35 3.73
C LEU A 81 -16.21 0.28 3.09
N VAL A 82 -17.44 0.15 3.59
CA VAL A 82 -18.33 -0.97 3.26
C VAL A 82 -19.73 -0.42 3.01
N GLY A 83 -20.11 -0.35 1.74
CA GLY A 83 -21.45 0.11 1.35
C GLY A 83 -21.71 1.58 1.68
N GLU A 84 -20.66 2.42 1.64
CA GLU A 84 -20.82 3.87 1.77
C GLU A 84 -21.58 4.41 0.56
N VAL A 85 -22.46 5.38 0.80
CA VAL A 85 -23.27 5.99 -0.24
C VAL A 85 -22.41 6.97 -1.04
N LEU A 86 -22.49 6.88 -2.37
CA LEU A 86 -21.84 7.83 -3.26
C LEU A 86 -22.66 9.13 -3.33
N PRO A 87 -22.03 10.27 -3.64
CA PRO A 87 -22.74 11.52 -3.90
C PRO A 87 -23.86 11.37 -4.94
N ASP A 88 -24.92 12.18 -4.81
CA ASP A 88 -26.13 12.08 -5.65
C ASP A 88 -25.88 12.32 -7.16
N ASP A 89 -24.74 12.91 -7.53
CA ASP A 89 -24.32 13.12 -8.92
C ASP A 89 -23.59 11.89 -9.53
N ASN A 90 -23.38 10.83 -8.76
CA ASN A 90 -22.76 9.60 -9.24
C ASN A 90 -23.81 8.63 -9.81
N PRO A 91 -23.57 8.00 -10.99
CA PRO A 91 -24.48 6.99 -11.53
C PRO A 91 -24.56 5.71 -10.68
N ASN A 92 -23.60 5.48 -9.79
CA ASN A 92 -23.58 4.37 -8.85
C ASN A 92 -24.06 4.79 -7.46
N CYS A 93 -24.72 3.88 -6.74
CA CYS A 93 -25.33 4.18 -5.45
C CYS A 93 -24.38 4.04 -4.26
N ILE A 94 -23.66 2.91 -4.18
CA ILE A 94 -22.79 2.62 -3.04
C ILE A 94 -21.43 2.12 -3.51
N TYR A 95 -20.43 2.24 -2.65
CA TYR A 95 -19.10 1.74 -2.91
C TYR A 95 -18.47 1.05 -1.71
N TYR A 96 -17.53 0.18 -2.02
CA TYR A 96 -16.67 -0.52 -1.09
C TYR A 96 -15.24 -0.06 -1.35
N GLN A 97 -14.44 0.12 -0.30
CA GLN A 97 -13.06 0.56 -0.43
C GLN A 97 -12.10 -0.45 0.18
N CYS A 98 -11.19 -0.96 -0.64
CA CYS A 98 -10.05 -1.75 -0.23
C CYS A 98 -8.81 -0.85 -0.21
N GLN A 99 -8.12 -0.82 0.93
CA GLN A 99 -6.87 -0.07 1.08
C GLN A 99 -5.71 -1.05 1.16
N VAL A 100 -4.73 -0.89 0.27
CA VAL A 100 -3.43 -1.55 0.36
C VAL A 100 -2.41 -0.57 0.93
N VAL A 101 -1.67 -1.00 1.94
CA VAL A 101 -0.63 -0.21 2.60
C VAL A 101 0.71 -0.91 2.40
N ALA A 102 1.60 -0.25 1.67
CA ALA A 102 3.03 -0.56 1.67
C ALA A 102 3.67 0.22 2.81
N TRP A 103 3.98 -0.47 3.91
CA TRP A 103 4.42 0.19 5.14
C TRP A 103 5.82 0.79 5.01
N ARG A 104 6.69 0.13 4.25
CA ARG A 104 8.11 0.45 4.12
C ARG A 104 8.47 0.76 2.67
N TYR A 105 7.78 1.73 2.07
CA TYR A 105 8.04 2.19 0.71
C TYR A 105 9.36 2.96 0.63
N ARG A 106 10.21 2.55 -0.31
CA ARG A 106 11.52 3.16 -0.58
C ARG A 106 11.36 4.28 -1.59
N GLU A 107 11.16 5.50 -1.13
CA GLU A 107 10.83 6.63 -2.01
C GLU A 107 11.97 7.13 -2.90
N TRP A 108 13.22 6.80 -2.55
CA TRP A 108 14.41 7.14 -3.34
C TRP A 108 14.63 6.20 -4.55
N GLN A 109 13.91 5.09 -4.62
CA GLN A 109 13.91 4.17 -5.76
C GLN A 109 12.95 4.67 -6.85
N THR A 110 13.16 4.28 -8.11
CA THR A 110 12.39 4.80 -9.27
C THR A 110 11.73 3.70 -10.11
N GLU A 111 11.90 2.44 -9.72
CA GLU A 111 11.46 1.24 -10.42
C GLU A 111 9.93 1.18 -10.61
N MET A 112 9.18 1.83 -9.73
CA MET A 112 7.72 1.92 -9.78
C MET A 112 7.19 3.07 -10.64
N ASN A 113 8.03 3.99 -11.12
CA ASN A 113 7.58 5.20 -11.84
C ASN A 113 6.87 4.90 -13.16
N HIS A 114 7.24 3.80 -13.82
CA HIS A 114 6.67 3.38 -15.11
C HIS A 114 5.99 2.02 -15.05
N ARG A 115 5.85 1.44 -13.86
CA ARG A 115 5.19 0.14 -13.70
C ARG A 115 3.69 0.31 -13.51
N ALA A 116 2.94 -0.52 -14.21
CA ALA A 116 1.52 -0.67 -13.95
C ALA A 116 1.31 -1.23 -12.54
N LEU A 117 0.32 -0.69 -11.84
CA LEU A 117 -0.14 -1.27 -10.60
C LEU A 117 -1.02 -2.49 -10.88
N PRO A 118 -1.20 -3.38 -9.90
CA PRO A 118 -2.06 -4.53 -10.09
C PRO A 118 -3.48 -4.09 -10.40
N ASP A 119 -4.07 -4.72 -11.39
CA ASP A 119 -5.47 -4.58 -11.74
C ASP A 119 -6.28 -5.70 -11.08
N PHE A 120 -7.49 -5.38 -10.63
CA PHE A 120 -8.35 -6.29 -9.91
C PHE A 120 -9.77 -6.18 -10.48
N ASN A 121 -10.32 -7.32 -10.90
CA ASN A 121 -11.60 -7.32 -11.60
C ASN A 121 -12.73 -6.66 -10.78
N GLY A 122 -13.33 -5.62 -11.35
CA GLY A 122 -14.40 -4.84 -10.72
C GLY A 122 -13.94 -3.87 -9.63
N TRP A 123 -12.64 -3.67 -9.45
CA TRP A 123 -12.08 -2.71 -8.51
C TRP A 123 -11.24 -1.68 -9.25
N THR A 124 -11.53 -0.40 -9.02
CA THR A 124 -10.84 0.71 -9.69
C THR A 124 -9.93 1.40 -8.70
N LEU A 125 -8.67 1.62 -9.07
CA LEU A 125 -7.77 2.46 -8.30
C LEU A 125 -8.26 3.91 -8.33
N LYS A 126 -8.49 4.51 -7.16
CA LYS A 126 -9.02 5.88 -7.03
C LYS A 126 -7.96 6.86 -6.57
N ASP A 127 -7.13 6.45 -5.62
CA ASP A 127 -6.13 7.36 -5.05
C ASP A 127 -4.87 6.62 -4.57
N ARG A 128 -3.76 7.36 -4.56
CA ARG A 128 -2.44 6.93 -4.10
C ARG A 128 -1.69 8.07 -3.44
N TRP A 129 -1.44 7.97 -2.15
CA TRP A 129 -0.75 9.02 -1.39
C TRP A 129 0.31 8.46 -0.45
N TYR A 130 1.20 9.34 -0.02
CA TYR A 130 2.23 9.05 0.96
C TYR A 130 1.70 9.32 2.36
N GLY A 131 2.06 8.44 3.29
CA GLY A 131 1.82 8.65 4.72
C GLY A 131 3.03 9.22 5.44
N LYS A 132 3.11 8.90 6.73
CA LYS A 132 4.25 9.24 7.56
C LYS A 132 5.50 8.50 7.12
N THR A 133 6.64 9.13 7.39
CA THR A 133 7.93 8.47 7.39
C THR A 133 7.99 7.45 8.53
N VAL A 134 8.55 6.28 8.24
CA VAL A 134 8.73 5.16 9.17
C VAL A 134 10.16 4.64 9.05
N ASP A 135 10.56 3.87 10.05
CA ASP A 135 11.82 3.12 9.99
C ASP A 135 11.75 2.04 8.88
N CYS A 136 12.85 1.83 8.19
CA CYS A 136 12.99 0.73 7.23
C CYS A 136 13.40 -0.59 7.87
N ASP A 137 13.96 -0.56 9.09
CA ASP A 137 14.40 -1.74 9.87
C ASP A 137 13.26 -2.68 10.22
#